data_AF-A0A959T0Q3-F1
#
_entry.id   AF-A0A959T0Q3-F1
#
_cell.length_a   1.000
_cell.length_b   1.000
_cell.length_c   1.000
_cell.angle_alpha   90.00
_cell.angle_beta   90.00
_cell.angle_gamma   90.00
#
_symmetry.space_group_name_H-M   'P 1'
#
loop_
_entity.id
_entity.type
_entity.pdbx_description
1 polymer ?
#
loop_
_entity_poly.entity_id
_entity_poly.type
_entity_poly.pdbx_seq_one_letter_code
_entity_poly.pdbx_strand_id
1 'polypeptide(L)'
;FGADGMEAAVDPVDPDIVYGSFQNGGILRSFDAGQNFSNIGNGIPEDGPWVTPYVIDHTDPQVLFAGFENLWKSTDRGDNWTAISNWSPAPVRYIALAPSNSDHIYVSRTDFVRHSSTGGIPWTDISGGLPDLAVTSLAVHPLDPEVVYCTLSGFAANEKVYVSSDAGQTWTNISANLPNVPMNSIVFQPGSAGGVYVGSDMGVFYTDSTLSNWQPFGQGLPNVVVTELEINQTAGKLRAATYGRGLWESDLYAPSGLPPQALFVHGSAAICAGDAIVFNDASLEAAPGWDWQFPGGDPAVSSDPSPTVLYASPGTYSVSLTMSNPFGSDTHTAPVIVTVLPHEMQVAVVVDDYPEETTWTITSDLDGSVVASGGPYNGAASGSVRSDTLCLPDGCYQFTIMDSYGDGICCGFGNGSYTVFTDQLGNFATGGNFDFEESTPFCVSTSVGIGEVAGLDLAIIPLTDGLYSLRGTI
;
A
#
# COMPACT_ATOMS: atom_id res chain seq x y z
N PHE A 1 -31.31 -19.94 10.20
CA PHE A 1 -32.03 -18.85 9.50
C PHE A 1 -32.52 -19.37 8.16
N GLY A 2 -33.65 -18.89 7.65
CA GLY A 2 -34.11 -19.14 6.27
C GLY A 2 -34.45 -17.80 5.64
N ALA A 3 -33.64 -17.37 4.69
CA ALA A 3 -33.72 -16.08 3.98
C ALA A 3 -33.07 -16.22 2.59
N ASP A 4 -33.17 -15.20 1.75
CA ASP A 4 -32.40 -15.14 0.51
C ASP A 4 -30.99 -14.67 0.88
N GLY A 5 -29.98 -15.51 0.64
CA GLY A 5 -28.58 -15.12 0.79
C GLY A 5 -28.17 -14.18 -0.33
N MET A 6 -27.40 -13.14 0.02
CA MET A 6 -26.94 -12.10 -0.89
C MET A 6 -25.41 -12.07 -0.90
N GLU A 7 -24.81 -11.02 -0.33
CA GLU A 7 -23.37 -10.85 -0.19
C GLU A 7 -22.84 -11.74 0.95
N ALA A 8 -21.65 -12.31 0.76
CA ALA A 8 -20.99 -13.13 1.76
C ALA A 8 -19.47 -12.91 1.70
N ALA A 9 -18.87 -12.70 2.87
CA ALA A 9 -17.45 -12.40 2.96
C ALA A 9 -16.81 -13.18 4.11
N VAL A 10 -15.51 -13.44 3.97
CA VAL A 10 -14.68 -14.02 5.03
C VAL A 10 -13.65 -12.98 5.42
N ASP A 11 -13.40 -12.81 6.71
CA ASP A 11 -12.35 -11.92 7.19
C ASP A 11 -10.99 -12.38 6.60
N PRO A 12 -10.21 -11.48 5.99
CA PRO A 12 -8.96 -11.84 5.31
C PRO A 12 -7.85 -12.33 6.25
N VAL A 13 -7.99 -12.11 7.56
CA VAL A 13 -6.98 -12.50 8.57
C VAL A 13 -7.46 -13.67 9.44
N ASP A 14 -8.78 -13.79 9.66
CA ASP A 14 -9.35 -14.84 10.51
C ASP A 14 -10.51 -15.59 9.82
N PRO A 15 -10.30 -16.81 9.29
CA PRO A 15 -11.32 -17.54 8.55
C PRO A 15 -12.52 -18.01 9.40
N ASP A 16 -12.43 -17.95 10.74
CA ASP A 16 -13.58 -18.23 11.61
C ASP A 16 -14.55 -17.04 11.64
N ILE A 17 -14.11 -15.86 11.20
CA ILE A 17 -14.95 -14.66 11.11
C ILE A 17 -15.55 -14.58 9.71
N VAL A 18 -16.86 -14.78 9.65
CA VAL A 18 -17.59 -14.77 8.38
C VAL A 18 -18.80 -13.84 8.46
N TYR A 19 -19.06 -13.19 7.34
CA TYR A 19 -20.15 -12.25 7.16
C TYR A 19 -21.09 -12.79 6.10
N GLY A 20 -22.37 -12.49 6.26
CA GLY A 20 -23.38 -12.79 5.25
C GLY A 20 -24.50 -11.79 5.33
N SER A 21 -25.25 -11.63 4.25
CA SER A 21 -26.40 -10.73 4.25
C SER A 21 -27.70 -11.39 3.79
N PHE A 22 -28.80 -10.76 4.18
CA PHE A 22 -30.16 -11.05 3.77
C PHE A 22 -30.87 -9.72 3.45
N GLN A 23 -32.14 -9.80 3.05
CA GLN A 23 -32.88 -8.67 2.50
C GLN A 23 -32.92 -7.44 3.44
N ASN A 24 -32.97 -6.26 2.82
CA ASN A 24 -33.36 -4.98 3.45
C ASN A 24 -32.47 -4.56 4.63
N GLY A 25 -31.15 -4.50 4.43
CA GLY A 25 -30.18 -4.05 5.44
C GLY A 25 -29.73 -5.14 6.42
N GLY A 26 -30.16 -6.38 6.21
CA GLY A 26 -29.77 -7.51 7.04
C GLY A 26 -28.31 -7.90 6.83
N ILE A 27 -27.43 -7.54 7.75
CA ILE A 27 -26.01 -7.94 7.74
C ILE A 27 -25.74 -8.80 8.98
N LEU A 28 -25.14 -9.97 8.78
CA LEU A 28 -24.84 -10.97 9.79
C LEU A 28 -23.33 -11.14 9.94
N ARG A 29 -22.87 -11.41 11.16
CA ARG A 29 -21.49 -11.78 11.50
C ARG A 29 -21.47 -13.03 12.34
N SER A 30 -20.48 -13.88 12.09
CA SER A 30 -20.13 -15.08 12.86
C SER A 30 -18.68 -14.96 13.34
N PHE A 31 -18.35 -15.59 14.47
CA PHE A 31 -16.99 -15.79 14.98
C PHE A 31 -16.61 -17.27 15.08
N ASP A 32 -17.40 -18.17 14.50
CA ASP A 32 -17.21 -19.61 14.60
C ASP A 32 -17.43 -20.32 13.25
N ALA A 33 -16.89 -19.75 12.18
CA ALA A 33 -16.91 -20.27 10.81
C ALA A 33 -18.34 -20.52 10.26
N GLY A 34 -19.31 -19.71 10.69
CA GLY A 34 -20.68 -19.71 10.19
C GLY A 34 -21.61 -20.64 10.95
N GLN A 35 -21.23 -21.10 12.14
CA GLN A 35 -22.09 -21.96 12.95
C GLN A 35 -23.16 -21.15 13.68
N ASN A 36 -22.81 -19.95 14.15
CA ASN A 36 -23.72 -19.02 14.80
C ASN A 36 -23.55 -17.59 14.26
N PHE A 37 -24.67 -16.93 13.97
CA PHE A 37 -24.69 -15.58 13.42
C PHE A 37 -25.42 -14.59 14.32
N SER A 38 -24.87 -13.38 14.42
CA SER A 38 -25.47 -12.19 15.03
C SER A 38 -25.78 -11.16 13.96
N ASN A 39 -26.95 -10.50 14.04
CA ASN A 39 -27.28 -9.38 13.14
C ASN A 39 -26.57 -8.12 13.62
N ILE A 40 -25.71 -7.58 12.75
CA ILE A 40 -24.92 -6.37 12.95
C ILE A 40 -25.46 -5.16 12.17
N GLY A 41 -26.39 -5.37 11.24
CA GLY A 41 -27.04 -4.28 10.48
C GLY A 41 -28.11 -3.52 11.26
N ASN A 42 -28.62 -4.09 12.36
CA ASN A 42 -29.66 -3.47 13.20
C ASN A 42 -29.21 -2.20 13.96
N GLY A 43 -27.90 -1.92 14.00
CA GLY A 43 -27.34 -0.69 14.54
C GLY A 43 -27.51 0.53 13.63
N ILE A 44 -27.95 0.32 12.39
CA ILE A 44 -28.14 1.38 11.39
C ILE A 44 -29.62 1.81 11.36
N PRO A 45 -29.95 3.08 11.64
CA PRO A 45 -31.32 3.59 11.69
C PRO A 45 -31.87 3.98 10.31
N GLU A 46 -31.60 3.17 9.28
CA GLU A 46 -32.05 3.37 7.89
C GLU A 46 -32.57 2.06 7.30
N ASP A 47 -33.49 2.14 6.35
CA ASP A 47 -33.92 0.97 5.58
C ASP A 47 -32.89 0.68 4.47
N GLY A 48 -32.30 -0.52 4.49
CA GLY A 48 -31.38 -0.95 3.44
C GLY A 48 -32.12 -1.34 2.15
N PRO A 49 -31.49 -1.23 0.97
CA PRO A 49 -32.06 -1.76 -0.27
C PRO A 49 -32.20 -3.29 -0.20
N TRP A 50 -32.98 -3.86 -1.13
CA TRP A 50 -33.23 -5.31 -1.18
C TRP A 50 -31.91 -6.09 -1.08
N VAL A 51 -30.93 -5.79 -1.94
CA VAL A 51 -29.53 -6.20 -1.79
C VAL A 51 -28.74 -5.02 -1.22
N THR A 52 -28.32 -5.12 0.04
CA THR A 52 -27.54 -4.09 0.73
C THR A 52 -26.06 -4.33 0.49
N PRO A 53 -25.34 -3.43 -0.19
CA PRO A 53 -23.91 -3.58 -0.38
C PRO A 53 -23.18 -3.35 0.94
N TYR A 54 -22.22 -4.21 1.25
CA TYR A 54 -21.25 -3.97 2.30
C TYR A 54 -19.88 -4.45 1.82
N VAL A 55 -18.82 -3.86 2.36
CA VAL A 55 -17.44 -4.23 2.06
C VAL A 55 -16.62 -4.25 3.34
N ILE A 56 -15.66 -5.17 3.40
CA ILE A 56 -14.65 -5.25 4.46
C ILE A 56 -13.42 -4.52 3.96
N ASP A 57 -12.79 -3.73 4.82
CA ASP A 57 -11.47 -3.19 4.53
C ASP A 57 -10.42 -4.31 4.63
N HIS A 58 -9.72 -4.61 3.53
CA HIS A 58 -8.73 -5.68 3.49
C HIS A 58 -7.40 -5.33 4.20
N THR A 59 -7.16 -4.05 4.48
CA THR A 59 -5.97 -3.58 5.21
C THR A 59 -6.22 -3.52 6.72
N ASP A 60 -7.46 -3.29 7.14
CA ASP A 60 -7.92 -3.41 8.52
C ASP A 60 -9.29 -4.10 8.59
N PRO A 61 -9.35 -5.42 8.78
CA PRO A 61 -10.61 -6.18 8.73
C PRO A 61 -11.51 -5.95 9.95
N GLN A 62 -11.14 -5.06 10.88
CA GLN A 62 -12.09 -4.52 11.86
C GLN A 62 -13.05 -3.50 11.23
N VAL A 63 -12.68 -2.90 10.10
CA VAL A 63 -13.42 -1.83 9.46
C VAL A 63 -14.36 -2.40 8.39
N LEU A 64 -15.64 -2.01 8.48
CA LEU A 64 -16.65 -2.34 7.48
C LEU A 64 -17.36 -1.08 7.01
N PHE A 65 -17.82 -1.14 5.77
CA PHE A 65 -18.70 -0.12 5.19
C PHE A 65 -19.99 -0.77 4.72
N ALA A 66 -21.12 -0.11 4.96
CA ALA A 66 -22.43 -0.59 4.54
C ALA A 66 -23.24 0.53 3.89
N GLY A 67 -23.85 0.22 2.74
CA GLY A 67 -24.58 1.17 1.93
C GLY A 67 -26.09 1.09 2.14
N PHE A 68 -26.65 2.11 2.78
CA PHE A 68 -28.08 2.32 2.99
C PHE A 68 -28.51 3.54 2.17
N GLU A 69 -29.37 4.44 2.67
CA GLU A 69 -29.54 5.77 2.06
C GLU A 69 -28.21 6.53 2.11
N ASN A 70 -27.47 6.32 3.20
CA ASN A 70 -26.12 6.80 3.46
C ASN A 70 -25.09 5.68 3.46
N LEU A 71 -23.81 6.05 3.34
CA LEU A 71 -22.70 5.18 3.64
C LEU A 71 -22.42 5.21 5.15
N TRP A 72 -22.42 4.02 5.76
CA TRP A 72 -22.12 3.81 7.17
C TRP A 72 -20.77 3.10 7.29
N LYS A 73 -20.00 3.48 8.32
CA LYS A 73 -18.72 2.87 8.68
C LYS A 73 -18.79 2.27 10.07
N SER A 74 -18.25 1.07 10.24
CA SER A 74 -17.92 0.47 11.52
C SER A 74 -16.41 0.32 11.62
N THR A 75 -15.86 0.42 12.82
CA THR A 75 -14.43 0.16 13.12
C THR A 75 -14.26 -0.97 14.14
N ASP A 76 -15.31 -1.75 14.37
CA ASP A 76 -15.40 -2.80 15.39
C ASP A 76 -16.21 -4.00 14.88
N ARG A 77 -15.98 -4.35 13.61
CA ARG A 77 -16.60 -5.49 12.92
C ARG A 77 -18.14 -5.43 12.88
N GLY A 78 -18.73 -4.24 12.89
CA GLY A 78 -20.18 -4.02 12.82
C GLY A 78 -20.89 -3.95 14.17
N ASP A 79 -20.18 -3.87 15.30
CA ASP A 79 -20.84 -3.70 16.61
C ASP A 79 -21.40 -2.28 16.77
N ASN A 80 -20.72 -1.27 16.23
CA ASN A 80 -21.18 0.11 16.16
C ASN A 80 -21.02 0.68 14.75
N TRP A 81 -21.98 1.50 14.33
CA TRP A 81 -22.00 2.13 13.01
C TRP A 81 -22.12 3.65 13.12
N THR A 82 -21.38 4.37 12.29
CA THR A 82 -21.44 5.82 12.14
C THR A 82 -21.66 6.19 10.68
N ALA A 83 -22.64 7.05 10.39
CA ALA A 83 -22.84 7.59 9.06
C ALA A 83 -21.65 8.47 8.67
N ILE A 84 -21.05 8.19 7.53
CA ILE A 84 -19.95 8.98 6.94
C ILE A 84 -20.40 9.70 5.65
N SER A 85 -21.71 9.80 5.46
CA SER A 85 -22.34 10.61 4.43
C SER A 85 -23.66 11.20 4.94
N ASN A 86 -24.22 12.13 4.17
CA ASN A 86 -25.55 12.70 4.43
C ASN A 86 -26.23 13.02 3.10
N TRP A 87 -26.95 12.06 2.56
CA TRP A 87 -27.59 12.09 1.27
C TRP A 87 -29.06 11.68 1.37
N SER A 88 -29.83 11.97 0.33
CA SER A 88 -31.23 11.57 0.19
C SER A 88 -31.67 11.65 -1.28
N PRO A 89 -32.70 10.92 -1.75
CA PRO A 89 -33.40 9.83 -1.08
C PRO A 89 -33.00 8.43 -1.59
N ALA A 90 -32.10 8.33 -2.58
CA ALA A 90 -31.77 7.04 -3.19
C ALA A 90 -30.74 6.26 -2.35
N PRO A 91 -30.79 4.92 -2.35
CA PRO A 91 -29.80 4.12 -1.64
C PRO A 91 -28.47 3.99 -2.40
N VAL A 92 -27.40 3.76 -1.65
CA VAL A 92 -26.10 3.27 -2.13
C VAL A 92 -26.28 1.92 -2.81
N ARG A 93 -25.68 1.77 -3.99
CA ARG A 93 -25.76 0.54 -4.79
C ARG A 93 -24.44 -0.21 -4.87
N TYR A 94 -23.33 0.50 -5.01
CA TYR A 94 -21.99 -0.10 -5.07
C TYR A 94 -21.02 0.73 -4.26
N ILE A 95 -20.10 0.04 -3.59
CA ILE A 95 -19.02 0.61 -2.78
C ILE A 95 -17.74 -0.04 -3.28
N ALA A 96 -16.71 0.77 -3.57
CA ALA A 96 -15.38 0.27 -3.85
C ALA A 96 -14.36 1.05 -3.02
N LEU A 97 -13.52 0.33 -2.30
CA LEU A 97 -12.39 0.86 -1.53
C LEU A 97 -11.11 0.69 -2.35
N ALA A 98 -10.20 1.65 -2.26
CA ALA A 98 -8.87 1.47 -2.83
C ALA A 98 -8.04 0.52 -1.94
N PRO A 99 -7.54 -0.62 -2.44
CA PRO A 99 -6.76 -1.55 -1.63
C PRO A 99 -5.46 -0.97 -1.05
N SER A 100 -4.90 0.06 -1.70
CA SER A 100 -3.69 0.75 -1.25
C SER A 100 -3.96 1.86 -0.22
N ASN A 101 -5.19 2.34 -0.10
CA ASN A 101 -5.56 3.41 0.83
C ASN A 101 -7.09 3.46 1.05
N SER A 102 -7.55 2.95 2.18
CA SER A 102 -8.97 2.86 2.51
C SER A 102 -9.66 4.20 2.78
N ASP A 103 -8.92 5.32 2.82
CA ASP A 103 -9.52 6.66 2.78
C ASP A 103 -10.09 7.00 1.41
N HIS A 104 -9.68 6.30 0.35
CA HIS A 104 -10.24 6.42 -0.99
C HIS A 104 -11.45 5.50 -1.14
N ILE A 105 -12.64 6.12 -1.11
CA ILE A 105 -13.92 5.43 -1.18
C ILE A 105 -14.69 5.94 -2.39
N TYR A 106 -15.11 5.02 -3.25
CA TYR A 106 -15.98 5.28 -4.39
C TYR A 106 -17.35 4.68 -4.14
N VAL A 107 -18.39 5.47 -4.38
CA VAL A 107 -19.78 5.06 -4.19
C VAL A 107 -20.58 5.41 -5.41
N SER A 108 -21.52 4.53 -5.80
CA SER A 108 -22.55 4.88 -6.77
C SER A 108 -23.95 4.67 -6.23
N ARG A 109 -24.86 5.52 -6.72
CA ARG A 109 -26.31 5.46 -6.58
C ARG A 109 -26.93 5.53 -7.97
N THR A 110 -28.26 5.55 -8.03
CA THR A 110 -28.97 5.81 -9.29
C THR A 110 -28.79 7.25 -9.80
N ASP A 111 -28.38 8.18 -8.94
CA ASP A 111 -28.34 9.61 -9.21
C ASP A 111 -26.93 10.22 -9.20
N PHE A 112 -25.90 9.50 -8.72
CA PHE A 112 -24.52 9.96 -8.79
C PHE A 112 -23.49 8.82 -8.69
N VAL A 113 -22.26 9.15 -9.07
CA VAL A 113 -21.03 8.51 -8.60
C VAL A 113 -20.25 9.53 -7.78
N ARG A 114 -19.77 9.15 -6.60
CA ARG A 114 -19.04 10.03 -5.68
C ARG A 114 -17.78 9.38 -5.17
N HIS A 115 -16.80 10.22 -4.88
CA HIS A 115 -15.52 9.84 -4.30
C HIS A 115 -15.23 10.66 -3.04
N SER A 116 -14.53 10.04 -2.10
CA SER A 116 -13.86 10.69 -0.98
C SER A 116 -12.43 10.18 -0.90
N SER A 117 -11.49 11.06 -0.58
CA SER A 117 -10.09 10.74 -0.28
C SER A 117 -9.75 10.89 1.22
N THR A 118 -10.76 11.03 2.07
CA THR A 118 -10.62 11.28 3.52
C THR A 118 -11.35 10.23 4.36
N GLY A 119 -11.69 9.09 3.78
CA GLY A 119 -12.42 8.00 4.44
C GLY A 119 -13.89 8.34 4.70
N GLY A 120 -14.47 9.29 3.95
CA GLY A 120 -15.87 9.68 4.07
C GLY A 120 -16.15 11.13 3.66
N ILE A 121 -16.26 12.04 4.63
CA ILE A 121 -16.61 13.45 4.37
C ILE A 121 -15.32 14.26 4.14
N PRO A 122 -15.23 15.14 3.12
CA PRO A 122 -16.26 15.48 2.13
C PRO A 122 -16.36 14.49 0.97
N TRP A 123 -17.48 14.55 0.26
CA TRP A 123 -17.74 13.77 -0.96
C TRP A 123 -17.79 14.66 -2.19
N THR A 124 -17.08 14.25 -3.23
CA THR A 124 -17.03 14.93 -4.53
C THR A 124 -17.86 14.17 -5.55
N ASP A 125 -18.72 14.86 -6.29
CA ASP A 125 -19.45 14.28 -7.42
C ASP A 125 -18.52 14.09 -8.62
N ILE A 126 -18.38 12.84 -9.04
CA ILE A 126 -17.48 12.41 -10.11
C ILE A 126 -18.27 11.78 -11.27
N SER A 127 -19.57 12.07 -11.37
CA SER A 127 -20.43 11.57 -12.45
C SER A 127 -20.13 12.25 -13.80
N GLY A 128 -19.44 13.39 -13.78
CA GLY A 128 -19.16 14.19 -14.97
C GLY A 128 -18.34 13.42 -16.00
N GLY A 129 -18.86 13.27 -17.22
CA GLY A 129 -18.19 12.55 -18.32
C GLY A 129 -18.62 11.09 -18.48
N LEU A 130 -19.35 10.53 -17.51
CA LEU A 130 -20.06 9.26 -17.69
C LEU A 130 -21.37 9.49 -18.48
N PRO A 131 -21.80 8.52 -19.30
CA PRO A 131 -23.09 8.56 -19.97
C PRO A 131 -24.24 8.34 -18.97
N ASP A 132 -25.46 8.73 -19.35
CA ASP A 132 -26.68 8.55 -18.55
C ASP A 132 -27.17 7.08 -18.58
N LEU A 133 -26.35 6.20 -18.00
CA LEU A 133 -26.58 4.77 -17.87
C LEU A 133 -26.33 4.36 -16.42
N ALA A 134 -27.05 3.33 -15.97
CA ALA A 134 -26.88 2.82 -14.61
C ALA A 134 -25.50 2.18 -14.44
N VAL A 135 -24.72 2.68 -13.46
CA VAL A 135 -23.52 2.02 -12.97
C VAL A 135 -23.89 0.65 -12.38
N THR A 136 -23.07 -0.35 -12.69
CA THR A 136 -23.27 -1.74 -12.26
C THR A 136 -22.13 -2.28 -11.42
N SER A 137 -20.95 -1.68 -11.45
CA SER A 137 -19.82 -2.07 -10.60
C SER A 137 -18.72 -1.02 -10.68
N LEU A 138 -17.95 -0.93 -9.60
CA LEU A 138 -16.76 -0.11 -9.48
C LEU A 138 -15.60 -1.01 -9.04
N ALA A 139 -14.41 -0.80 -9.59
CA ALA A 139 -13.19 -1.47 -9.13
C ALA A 139 -12.03 -0.46 -9.11
N VAL A 140 -11.24 -0.49 -8.05
CA VAL A 140 -10.11 0.44 -7.87
C VAL A 140 -8.80 -0.30 -8.08
N HIS A 141 -7.83 0.35 -8.71
CA HIS A 141 -6.50 -0.21 -8.91
C HIS A 141 -5.84 -0.50 -7.55
N PRO A 142 -5.20 -1.68 -7.38
CA PRO A 142 -4.73 -2.14 -6.08
C PRO A 142 -3.54 -1.35 -5.51
N LEU A 143 -2.81 -0.64 -6.36
CA LEU A 143 -1.63 0.14 -5.98
C LEU A 143 -1.77 1.65 -6.22
N ASP A 144 -2.87 2.07 -6.84
CA ASP A 144 -3.09 3.47 -7.20
C ASP A 144 -4.54 3.85 -6.88
N PRO A 145 -4.77 4.58 -5.78
CA PRO A 145 -6.11 4.86 -5.32
C PRO A 145 -6.83 5.91 -6.19
N GLU A 146 -6.17 6.51 -7.19
CA GLU A 146 -6.77 7.44 -8.15
C GLU A 146 -7.31 6.74 -9.39
N VAL A 147 -6.90 5.50 -9.65
CA VAL A 147 -7.33 4.74 -10.83
C VAL A 147 -8.57 3.91 -10.51
N VAL A 148 -9.71 4.27 -11.09
CA VAL A 148 -11.00 3.61 -10.86
C VAL A 148 -11.66 3.22 -12.18
N TYR A 149 -12.21 2.02 -12.23
CA TYR A 149 -12.96 1.46 -13.33
C TYR A 149 -14.45 1.43 -13.00
N CYS A 150 -15.29 1.63 -14.00
CA CYS A 150 -16.74 1.64 -13.88
C CYS A 150 -17.37 0.83 -15.03
N THR A 151 -18.30 -0.06 -14.71
CA THR A 151 -19.17 -0.72 -15.70
C THR A 151 -20.56 -0.13 -15.71
N LEU A 152 -21.20 -0.20 -16.88
CA LEU A 152 -22.52 0.36 -17.14
C LEU A 152 -23.47 -0.69 -17.71
N SER A 153 -24.74 -0.60 -17.30
CA SER A 153 -25.82 -1.42 -17.83
C SER A 153 -26.35 -0.89 -19.18
N GLY A 154 -27.36 -1.58 -19.72
CA GLY A 154 -28.16 -1.12 -20.85
C GLY A 154 -27.59 -1.46 -22.24
N PHE A 155 -28.36 -1.08 -23.26
CA PHE A 155 -28.16 -1.44 -24.68
C PHE A 155 -27.69 -0.26 -25.54
N ALA A 156 -26.86 0.63 -24.97
CA ALA A 156 -26.16 1.67 -25.72
C ALA A 156 -24.79 1.17 -26.21
N ALA A 157 -24.59 1.10 -27.53
CA ALA A 157 -23.35 0.56 -28.09
C ALA A 157 -22.14 1.44 -27.73
N ASN A 158 -20.99 0.82 -27.47
CA ASN A 158 -19.74 1.49 -27.10
C ASN A 158 -19.82 2.36 -25.82
N GLU A 159 -20.81 2.14 -24.95
CA GLU A 159 -20.93 2.82 -23.64
C GLU A 159 -21.08 1.75 -22.56
N LYS A 160 -19.96 1.09 -22.22
CA LYS A 160 -19.93 -0.12 -21.38
C LYS A 160 -18.99 -0.02 -20.20
N VAL A 161 -17.75 0.39 -20.46
CA VAL A 161 -16.68 0.43 -19.46
C VAL A 161 -15.90 1.72 -19.58
N TYR A 162 -15.71 2.39 -18.46
CA TYR A 162 -14.95 3.63 -18.35
C TYR A 162 -13.87 3.47 -17.27
N VAL A 163 -12.76 4.17 -17.45
CA VAL A 163 -11.67 4.25 -16.48
C VAL A 163 -11.31 5.71 -16.24
N SER A 164 -11.01 6.05 -15.01
CA SER A 164 -10.39 7.31 -14.62
C SER A 164 -9.01 7.02 -14.03
N SER A 165 -8.09 7.97 -14.18
CA SER A 165 -6.75 7.96 -13.56
C SER A 165 -6.51 9.18 -12.68
N ASP A 166 -7.59 9.86 -12.27
CA ASP A 166 -7.60 11.12 -11.51
C ASP A 166 -8.77 11.16 -10.51
N ALA A 167 -9.07 10.01 -9.91
CA ALA A 167 -10.14 9.77 -8.95
C ALA A 167 -11.56 10.15 -9.44
N GLY A 168 -11.80 10.00 -10.73
CA GLY A 168 -13.10 10.23 -11.36
C GLY A 168 -13.34 11.68 -11.82
N GLN A 169 -12.33 12.55 -11.75
CA GLN A 169 -12.45 13.91 -12.30
C GLN A 169 -12.63 13.89 -13.82
N THR A 170 -11.98 12.94 -14.50
CA THR A 170 -12.18 12.66 -15.93
C THR A 170 -12.33 11.17 -16.18
N TRP A 171 -13.17 10.82 -17.16
CA TRP A 171 -13.44 9.44 -17.55
C TRP A 171 -13.08 9.18 -19.00
N THR A 172 -12.34 8.10 -19.22
CA THR A 172 -11.97 7.59 -20.54
C THR A 172 -12.79 6.34 -20.86
N ASN A 173 -13.47 6.35 -22.01
CA ASN A 173 -14.21 5.19 -22.48
C ASN A 173 -13.24 4.13 -23.03
N ILE A 174 -13.28 2.92 -22.47
CA ILE A 174 -12.47 1.78 -22.88
C ILE A 174 -13.31 0.61 -23.42
N SER A 175 -14.55 0.88 -23.82
CA SER A 175 -15.51 -0.16 -24.25
C SER A 175 -15.08 -0.90 -25.52
N ALA A 176 -14.38 -0.21 -26.43
CA ALA A 176 -13.80 -0.76 -27.66
C ALA A 176 -14.74 -1.72 -28.42
N ASN A 177 -14.42 -3.01 -28.47
CA ASN A 177 -15.14 -4.05 -29.18
C ASN A 177 -16.16 -4.82 -28.31
N LEU A 178 -16.45 -4.36 -27.09
CA LEU A 178 -17.44 -5.01 -26.25
C LEU A 178 -18.82 -5.04 -26.93
N PRO A 179 -19.56 -6.15 -26.79
CA PRO A 179 -20.87 -6.28 -27.39
C PRO A 179 -21.89 -5.31 -26.75
N ASN A 180 -22.94 -4.99 -27.49
CA ASN A 180 -24.01 -4.13 -27.00
C ASN A 180 -24.98 -4.88 -26.06
N VAL A 181 -24.48 -5.30 -24.91
CA VAL A 181 -25.22 -5.90 -23.79
C VAL A 181 -24.73 -5.28 -22.48
N PRO A 182 -25.48 -5.39 -21.37
CA PRO A 182 -25.03 -4.93 -20.06
C PRO A 182 -23.69 -5.55 -19.63
N MET A 183 -22.81 -4.72 -19.07
CA MET A 183 -21.71 -5.18 -18.23
C MET A 183 -22.17 -5.05 -16.78
N ASN A 184 -22.04 -6.11 -16.00
CA ASN A 184 -22.68 -6.23 -14.68
C ASN A 184 -21.68 -6.19 -13.52
N SER A 185 -20.42 -6.55 -13.76
CA SER A 185 -19.38 -6.60 -12.75
C SER A 185 -18.02 -6.31 -13.38
N ILE A 186 -17.08 -5.74 -12.62
CA ILE A 186 -15.68 -5.59 -13.00
C ILE A 186 -14.79 -5.91 -11.82
N VAL A 187 -13.71 -6.65 -12.09
CA VAL A 187 -12.63 -6.91 -11.13
C VAL A 187 -11.27 -6.64 -11.79
N PHE A 188 -10.39 -6.00 -11.03
CA PHE A 188 -9.01 -5.76 -11.43
C PHE A 188 -8.14 -6.93 -10.98
N GLN A 189 -7.21 -7.38 -11.82
CA GLN A 189 -6.22 -8.41 -11.48
C GLN A 189 -4.92 -7.77 -10.96
N PRO A 190 -4.70 -7.71 -9.63
CA PRO A 190 -3.39 -7.41 -9.05
C PRO A 190 -2.23 -8.14 -9.74
N GLY A 191 -1.10 -7.45 -9.88
CA GLY A 191 0.13 -7.99 -10.49
C GLY A 191 0.10 -8.13 -12.01
N SER A 192 -1.02 -7.84 -12.68
CA SER A 192 -1.09 -7.84 -14.14
C SER A 192 -0.72 -6.48 -14.75
N ALA A 193 -0.54 -6.44 -16.07
CA ALA A 193 -0.32 -5.21 -16.83
C ALA A 193 -1.60 -4.37 -17.00
N GLY A 194 -2.32 -4.07 -15.91
CA GLY A 194 -3.60 -3.36 -15.94
C GLY A 194 -4.79 -4.24 -16.36
N GLY A 195 -4.70 -5.54 -16.11
CA GLY A 195 -5.69 -6.54 -16.48
C GLY A 195 -7.00 -6.40 -15.70
N VAL A 196 -8.11 -6.40 -16.42
CA VAL A 196 -9.47 -6.33 -15.85
C VAL A 196 -10.37 -7.37 -16.50
N TYR A 197 -11.26 -7.95 -15.70
CA TYR A 197 -12.34 -8.80 -16.19
C TYR A 197 -13.67 -8.10 -16.02
N VAL A 198 -14.55 -8.25 -17.00
CA VAL A 198 -15.93 -7.79 -16.91
C VAL A 198 -16.91 -8.95 -17.08
N GLY A 199 -17.86 -9.04 -16.15
CA GLY A 199 -19.01 -9.94 -16.26
C GLY A 199 -20.10 -9.26 -17.08
N SER A 200 -20.77 -10.00 -17.95
CA SER A 200 -21.81 -9.48 -18.84
C SER A 200 -22.99 -10.44 -18.97
N ASP A 201 -24.03 -10.02 -19.69
CA ASP A 201 -25.15 -10.88 -20.07
C ASP A 201 -24.78 -12.05 -21.00
N MET A 202 -23.55 -12.09 -21.52
CA MET A 202 -23.07 -13.11 -22.46
C MET A 202 -21.85 -13.89 -21.96
N GLY A 203 -21.41 -13.69 -20.71
CA GLY A 203 -20.21 -14.29 -20.16
C GLY A 203 -19.18 -13.26 -19.72
N VAL A 204 -17.91 -13.66 -19.68
CA VAL A 204 -16.81 -12.83 -19.18
C VAL A 204 -15.98 -12.30 -20.34
N PHE A 205 -15.45 -11.09 -20.21
CA PHE A 205 -14.44 -10.53 -21.11
C PHE A 205 -13.23 -10.05 -20.31
N TYR A 206 -12.07 -10.03 -20.94
CA TYR A 206 -10.81 -9.57 -20.35
C TYR A 206 -10.12 -8.55 -21.27
N THR A 207 -9.44 -7.56 -20.70
CA THR A 207 -8.45 -6.73 -21.41
C THR A 207 -7.33 -6.34 -20.45
N ASP A 208 -6.19 -5.90 -21.00
CA ASP A 208 -5.10 -5.25 -20.27
C ASP A 208 -4.47 -4.14 -21.11
N SER A 209 -3.40 -3.51 -20.61
CA SER A 209 -2.70 -2.43 -21.32
C SER A 209 -1.96 -2.87 -22.59
N THR A 210 -1.74 -4.17 -22.79
CA THR A 210 -1.05 -4.73 -23.96
C THR A 210 -2.02 -5.07 -25.10
N LEU A 211 -3.30 -5.26 -24.77
CA LEU A 211 -4.35 -5.61 -25.69
C LEU A 211 -5.02 -4.37 -26.29
N SER A 212 -5.27 -4.41 -27.60
CA SER A 212 -6.03 -3.36 -28.30
C SER A 212 -7.55 -3.54 -28.21
N ASN A 213 -8.01 -4.70 -27.76
CA ASN A 213 -9.41 -5.11 -27.75
C ASN A 213 -9.67 -6.10 -26.61
N TRP A 214 -10.89 -6.09 -26.08
CA TRP A 214 -11.40 -7.07 -25.14
C TRP A 214 -11.47 -8.45 -25.78
N GLN A 215 -11.06 -9.46 -25.02
CA GLN A 215 -11.11 -10.87 -25.39
C GLN A 215 -12.24 -11.56 -24.63
N PRO A 216 -13.07 -12.40 -25.27
CA PRO A 216 -13.95 -13.32 -24.55
C PRO A 216 -13.13 -14.21 -23.60
N PHE A 217 -13.63 -14.43 -22.39
CA PHE A 217 -12.96 -15.16 -21.32
C PHE A 217 -13.87 -16.18 -20.64
N GLY A 218 -13.28 -17.23 -20.05
CA GLY A 218 -14.00 -18.32 -19.40
C GLY A 218 -14.35 -19.47 -20.35
N GLN A 219 -13.33 -20.17 -20.87
CA GLN A 219 -13.52 -21.36 -21.71
C GLN A 219 -14.41 -22.39 -20.98
N GLY A 220 -15.47 -22.85 -21.65
CA GLY A 220 -16.42 -23.80 -21.07
C GLY A 220 -17.53 -23.17 -20.21
N LEU A 221 -17.43 -21.87 -19.89
CA LEU A 221 -18.54 -21.11 -19.31
C LEU A 221 -19.68 -21.00 -20.36
N PRO A 222 -20.91 -21.40 -20.03
CA PRO A 222 -22.05 -21.19 -20.92
C PRO A 222 -22.31 -19.69 -21.12
N ASN A 223 -22.90 -19.31 -22.27
CA ASN A 223 -23.34 -17.94 -22.49
C ASN A 223 -24.54 -17.62 -21.58
N VAL A 224 -24.26 -17.12 -20.39
CA VAL A 224 -25.23 -16.75 -19.36
C VAL A 224 -24.83 -15.43 -18.72
N VAL A 225 -25.79 -14.80 -18.07
CA VAL A 225 -25.56 -13.57 -17.30
C VAL A 225 -24.58 -13.88 -16.17
N VAL A 226 -23.46 -13.16 -16.16
CA VAL A 226 -22.51 -13.11 -15.05
C VAL A 226 -22.83 -11.86 -14.26
N THR A 227 -23.25 -12.01 -13.01
CA THR A 227 -23.66 -10.89 -12.15
C THR A 227 -22.52 -10.39 -11.28
N GLU A 228 -21.52 -11.25 -11.03
CA GLU A 228 -20.42 -10.97 -10.13
C GLU A 228 -19.20 -11.80 -10.52
N LEU A 229 -18.04 -11.20 -10.33
CA LEU A 229 -16.74 -11.81 -10.51
C LEU A 229 -15.93 -11.61 -9.24
N GLU A 230 -15.15 -12.61 -8.87
CA GLU A 230 -14.19 -12.52 -7.77
C GLU A 230 -12.87 -13.16 -8.15
N ILE A 231 -11.76 -12.53 -7.75
CA ILE A 231 -10.43 -13.07 -7.99
C ILE A 231 -9.87 -13.66 -6.71
N ASN A 232 -9.64 -14.96 -6.72
CA ASN A 232 -8.80 -15.59 -5.71
C ASN A 232 -7.35 -15.56 -6.18
N GLN A 233 -6.60 -14.57 -5.69
CA GLN A 233 -5.20 -14.37 -6.08
C GLN A 233 -4.31 -15.56 -5.70
N THR A 234 -4.42 -16.05 -4.47
CA THR A 234 -3.60 -17.17 -3.97
C THR A 234 -3.83 -18.47 -4.75
N ALA A 235 -5.03 -18.67 -5.31
CA ALA A 235 -5.34 -19.83 -6.12
C ALA A 235 -5.18 -19.57 -7.63
N GLY A 236 -5.03 -18.32 -8.06
CA GLY A 236 -4.89 -17.95 -9.46
C GLY A 236 -6.18 -18.20 -10.23
N LYS A 237 -7.32 -17.99 -9.56
CA LYS A 237 -8.65 -18.30 -10.09
C LYS A 237 -9.51 -17.06 -10.23
N LEU A 238 -10.21 -16.97 -11.35
CA LEU A 238 -11.40 -16.15 -11.50
C LEU A 238 -12.62 -17.00 -11.14
N ARG A 239 -13.48 -16.51 -10.26
CA ARG A 239 -14.78 -17.09 -9.94
C ARG A 239 -15.89 -16.21 -10.51
N ALA A 240 -16.91 -16.83 -11.07
CA ALA A 240 -18.04 -16.13 -11.69
C ALA A 240 -19.36 -16.65 -11.10
N ALA A 241 -20.16 -15.73 -10.55
CA ALA A 241 -21.53 -16.01 -10.18
C ALA A 241 -22.45 -15.80 -11.39
N THR A 242 -23.23 -16.84 -11.72
CA THR A 242 -24.03 -16.85 -12.94
C THR A 242 -25.51 -17.01 -12.67
N TYR A 243 -26.33 -16.37 -13.51
CA TYR A 243 -27.78 -16.50 -13.42
C TYR A 243 -28.22 -17.89 -13.88
N GLY A 244 -28.73 -18.69 -12.93
CA GLY A 244 -29.31 -20.01 -13.19
C GLY A 244 -28.31 -21.14 -13.48
N ARG A 245 -27.00 -20.90 -13.33
CA ARG A 245 -25.94 -21.93 -13.52
C ARG A 245 -24.95 -22.05 -12.36
N GLY A 246 -25.17 -21.34 -11.26
CA GLY A 246 -24.35 -21.44 -10.05
C GLY A 246 -23.01 -20.72 -10.15
N LEU A 247 -22.03 -21.20 -9.38
CA LEU A 247 -20.66 -20.67 -9.36
C LEU A 247 -19.78 -21.43 -10.35
N TRP A 248 -18.98 -20.69 -11.10
CA TRP A 248 -17.99 -21.20 -12.03
C TRP A 248 -16.61 -20.70 -11.64
N GLU A 249 -15.58 -21.45 -12.00
CA GLU A 249 -14.20 -21.01 -11.86
C GLU A 249 -13.41 -21.25 -13.15
N SER A 250 -12.42 -20.40 -13.36
CA SER A 250 -11.41 -20.51 -14.42
C SER A 250 -10.07 -20.13 -13.82
N ASP A 251 -8.98 -20.57 -14.44
CA ASP A 251 -7.69 -19.89 -14.24
C ASP A 251 -7.81 -18.42 -14.64
N LEU A 252 -6.96 -17.56 -14.06
CA LEU A 252 -6.80 -16.19 -14.53
C LEU A 252 -6.23 -16.19 -15.96
N TYR A 253 -6.59 -15.16 -16.72
CA TYR A 253 -5.95 -14.78 -17.96
C TYR A 253 -4.46 -14.56 -17.70
N ALA A 254 -3.67 -15.45 -18.29
CA ALA A 254 -2.25 -15.25 -18.53
C ALA A 254 -2.13 -14.77 -19.98
N PRO A 255 -1.77 -13.50 -20.23
CA PRO A 255 -1.41 -13.07 -21.58
C PRO A 255 -0.28 -13.95 -22.11
N SER A 256 -0.58 -14.69 -23.18
CA SER A 256 0.36 -15.51 -23.98
C SER A 256 0.84 -16.78 -23.29
N GLY A 257 0.93 -17.90 -24.02
CA GLY A 257 1.52 -19.16 -23.54
C GLY A 257 3.04 -19.06 -23.34
N LEU A 258 3.49 -18.02 -22.64
CA LEU A 258 4.85 -17.77 -22.25
C LEU A 258 5.10 -18.35 -20.85
N PRO A 259 6.32 -18.83 -20.58
CA PRO A 259 6.73 -19.09 -19.22
C PRO A 259 6.64 -17.78 -18.40
N PRO A 260 6.57 -17.87 -17.06
CA PRO A 260 6.63 -16.71 -16.19
C PRO A 260 7.86 -15.85 -16.52
N GLN A 261 7.80 -14.57 -16.20
CA GLN A 261 8.99 -13.76 -16.00
C GLN A 261 9.09 -13.50 -14.51
N ALA A 262 9.92 -14.26 -13.82
CA ALA A 262 10.12 -14.05 -12.40
C ALA A 262 10.72 -12.66 -12.18
N LEU A 263 10.23 -11.98 -11.15
CA LEU A 263 10.73 -10.68 -10.73
C LEU A 263 10.32 -10.45 -9.28
N PHE A 264 11.16 -9.75 -8.53
CA PHE A 264 10.80 -9.27 -7.21
C PHE A 264 11.31 -7.86 -6.98
N VAL A 265 10.69 -7.19 -6.02
CA VAL A 265 11.18 -5.95 -5.44
C VAL A 265 11.40 -6.16 -3.94
N HIS A 266 12.18 -5.28 -3.31
CA HIS A 266 12.42 -5.34 -1.87
C HIS A 266 12.45 -3.92 -1.27
N GLY A 267 12.18 -3.81 0.03
CA GLY A 267 12.33 -2.57 0.79
C GLY A 267 13.81 -2.13 0.91
N SER A 268 14.10 -1.11 1.71
CA SER A 268 15.50 -0.68 1.91
C SER A 268 16.38 -1.85 2.35
N ALA A 269 17.52 -2.04 1.68
CA ALA A 269 18.56 -2.98 2.09
C ALA A 269 19.66 -2.31 2.93
N ALA A 270 19.56 -0.99 3.13
CA ALA A 270 20.26 -0.28 4.19
C ALA A 270 19.37 -0.30 5.43
N ILE A 271 19.73 -1.18 6.36
CA ILE A 271 18.91 -1.53 7.51
C ILE A 271 19.68 -1.30 8.80
N CYS A 272 18.96 -1.02 9.88
CA CYS A 272 19.54 -1.07 11.21
C CYS A 272 19.85 -2.53 11.59
N ALA A 273 20.81 -2.72 12.48
CA ALA A 273 21.13 -4.06 12.99
C ALA A 273 19.91 -4.68 13.68
N GLY A 274 19.40 -5.79 13.12
CA GLY A 274 18.23 -6.50 13.65
C GLY A 274 16.93 -6.29 12.86
N ASP A 275 16.90 -5.35 11.92
CA ASP A 275 15.75 -5.14 11.05
C ASP A 275 15.68 -6.19 9.93
N ALA A 276 14.48 -6.41 9.42
CA ALA A 276 14.22 -7.32 8.32
C ALA A 276 13.88 -6.56 7.03
N ILE A 277 14.22 -7.16 5.90
CA ILE A 277 13.88 -6.65 4.58
C ILE A 277 12.59 -7.35 4.13
N VAL A 278 11.59 -6.56 3.75
CA VAL A 278 10.37 -7.06 3.11
C VAL A 278 10.64 -7.24 1.62
N PHE A 279 10.39 -8.44 1.11
CA PHE A 279 10.42 -8.75 -0.32
C PHE A 279 8.98 -8.84 -0.82
N ASN A 280 8.73 -8.44 -2.07
CA ASN A 280 7.43 -8.58 -2.71
C ASN A 280 7.60 -9.18 -4.10
N ASP A 281 6.74 -10.13 -4.43
CA ASP A 281 6.62 -10.63 -5.79
C ASP A 281 6.20 -9.51 -6.76
N ALA A 282 6.90 -9.42 -7.88
CA ALA A 282 6.58 -8.52 -8.99
C ALA A 282 6.61 -9.28 -10.33
N SER A 283 6.52 -10.61 -10.28
CA SER A 283 6.62 -11.50 -11.43
C SER A 283 5.45 -11.30 -12.39
N LEU A 284 5.74 -11.42 -13.68
CA LEU A 284 4.74 -11.40 -14.74
C LEU A 284 4.44 -12.82 -15.19
N GLU A 285 3.23 -13.07 -15.68
CA GLU A 285 2.83 -14.37 -16.26
C GLU A 285 2.97 -15.58 -15.32
N ALA A 286 3.05 -15.34 -14.00
CA ALA A 286 3.24 -16.37 -12.99
C ALA A 286 1.91 -16.92 -12.45
N ALA A 287 1.83 -18.23 -12.19
CA ALA A 287 0.75 -18.81 -11.37
C ALA A 287 1.16 -18.78 -9.89
N PRO A 288 0.22 -18.83 -8.95
CA PRO A 288 0.56 -18.89 -7.52
C PRO A 288 1.35 -20.13 -7.16
N GLY A 289 2.34 -19.95 -6.28
CA GLY A 289 3.35 -20.96 -5.96
C GLY A 289 4.73 -20.35 -5.95
N TRP A 290 5.02 -19.54 -4.93
CA TRP A 290 6.31 -18.88 -4.75
C TRP A 290 7.35 -19.86 -4.19
N ASP A 291 8.53 -19.89 -4.80
CA ASP A 291 9.70 -20.56 -4.25
C ASP A 291 10.81 -19.52 -4.08
N TRP A 292 10.82 -18.92 -2.90
CA TRP A 292 11.86 -17.97 -2.50
C TRP A 292 13.06 -18.69 -1.90
N GLN A 293 14.25 -18.22 -2.27
CA GLN A 293 15.51 -18.61 -1.64
C GLN A 293 16.23 -17.33 -1.18
N PHE A 294 16.53 -17.29 0.11
CA PHE A 294 17.24 -16.21 0.79
C PHE A 294 18.53 -16.75 1.42
N PRO A 295 19.58 -17.04 0.63
CA PRO A 295 20.83 -17.54 1.19
C PRO A 295 21.38 -16.57 2.25
N GLY A 296 21.58 -17.06 3.49
CA GLY A 296 22.06 -16.24 4.60
C GLY A 296 21.00 -15.36 5.28
N GLY A 297 19.75 -15.42 4.84
CA GLY A 297 18.60 -14.80 5.48
C GLY A 297 17.85 -15.76 6.42
N ASP A 298 17.05 -15.20 7.33
CA ASP A 298 16.12 -15.91 8.20
C ASP A 298 14.68 -15.36 8.04
N PRO A 299 13.72 -16.14 7.51
CA PRO A 299 13.88 -17.53 7.05
C PRO A 299 14.67 -17.63 5.74
N ALA A 300 15.37 -18.76 5.54
CA ALA A 300 16.19 -18.99 4.34
C ALA A 300 15.37 -19.34 3.07
N VAL A 301 14.10 -19.70 3.24
CA VAL A 301 13.14 -19.98 2.16
C VAL A 301 11.76 -19.48 2.56
N SER A 302 10.90 -19.20 1.58
CA SER A 302 9.50 -18.88 1.83
C SER A 302 8.62 -19.26 0.63
N SER A 303 7.33 -19.47 0.92
CA SER A 303 6.26 -19.61 -0.07
C SER A 303 5.22 -18.49 0.00
N ASP A 304 5.49 -17.45 0.80
CA ASP A 304 4.60 -16.30 0.95
C ASP A 304 4.79 -15.33 -0.23
N PRO A 305 3.75 -14.60 -0.66
CA PRO A 305 3.88 -13.59 -1.71
C PRO A 305 4.70 -12.37 -1.28
N SER A 306 4.81 -12.13 0.03
CA SER A 306 5.55 -11.01 0.64
C SER A 306 6.33 -11.43 1.90
N PRO A 307 7.45 -12.16 1.76
CA PRO A 307 8.22 -12.62 2.91
C PRO A 307 9.06 -11.49 3.53
N THR A 308 9.17 -11.53 4.85
CA THR A 308 10.04 -10.65 5.64
C THR A 308 11.27 -11.44 6.09
N VAL A 309 12.47 -10.96 5.75
CA VAL A 309 13.73 -11.73 5.90
C VAL A 309 14.78 -10.91 6.64
N LEU A 310 15.31 -11.47 7.73
CA LEU A 310 16.40 -10.89 8.51
C LEU A 310 17.77 -11.28 7.92
N TYR A 311 18.68 -10.31 7.79
CA TYR A 311 20.08 -10.56 7.45
C TYR A 311 21.00 -10.06 8.58
N ALA A 312 21.61 -10.98 9.31
CA ALA A 312 22.40 -10.66 10.50
C ALA A 312 23.77 -10.01 10.22
N SER A 313 24.21 -9.96 8.96
CA SER A 313 25.52 -9.42 8.60
C SER A 313 25.42 -8.61 7.30
N PRO A 314 26.24 -7.55 7.15
CA PRO A 314 26.33 -6.86 5.88
C PRO A 314 26.96 -7.77 4.83
N GLY A 315 26.50 -7.65 3.59
CA GLY A 315 26.99 -8.48 2.50
C GLY A 315 26.10 -8.39 1.27
N THR A 316 26.57 -8.97 0.18
CA THR A 316 25.75 -9.16 -1.01
C THR A 316 25.16 -10.57 -0.99
N TYR A 317 23.84 -10.64 -0.93
CA TYR A 317 23.08 -11.88 -0.88
C TYR A 317 22.39 -12.13 -2.21
N SER A 318 22.55 -13.34 -2.75
CA SER A 318 21.97 -13.72 -4.04
C SER A 318 20.55 -14.26 -3.83
N VAL A 319 19.58 -13.36 -3.73
CA VAL A 319 18.17 -13.71 -3.53
C VAL A 319 17.58 -14.20 -4.83
N SER A 320 16.78 -15.27 -4.77
CA SER A 320 16.06 -15.75 -5.94
C SER A 320 14.60 -16.04 -5.65
N LEU A 321 13.75 -15.72 -6.64
CA LEU A 321 12.36 -16.14 -6.69
C LEU A 321 12.17 -17.02 -7.94
N THR A 322 11.64 -18.21 -7.75
CA THR A 322 11.19 -19.07 -8.84
C THR A 322 9.68 -19.05 -8.92
N MET A 323 9.15 -18.76 -10.10
CA MET A 323 7.73 -18.83 -10.42
C MET A 323 7.49 -19.86 -11.51
N SER A 324 6.33 -20.51 -11.47
CA SER A 324 5.94 -21.49 -12.48
C SER A 324 4.52 -21.28 -12.97
N ASN A 325 4.26 -21.71 -14.20
CA ASN A 325 2.93 -21.84 -14.79
C ASN A 325 2.92 -23.11 -15.70
N PRO A 326 1.78 -23.49 -16.30
CA PRO A 326 1.72 -24.66 -17.19
C PRO A 326 2.61 -24.59 -18.45
N PHE A 327 3.14 -23.41 -18.78
CA PHE A 327 3.99 -23.16 -19.95
C PHE A 327 5.49 -23.15 -19.63
N GLY A 328 5.86 -23.12 -18.35
CA GLY A 328 7.24 -23.26 -17.91
C GLY A 328 7.48 -22.66 -16.52
N SER A 329 8.75 -22.47 -16.19
CA SER A 329 9.19 -21.80 -14.98
C SER A 329 10.26 -20.80 -15.33
N ASP A 330 10.33 -19.73 -14.56
CA ASP A 330 11.44 -18.78 -14.61
C ASP A 330 11.94 -18.50 -13.20
N THR A 331 13.22 -18.19 -13.10
CA THR A 331 13.87 -17.88 -11.85
C THR A 331 14.58 -16.55 -11.99
N HIS A 332 14.15 -15.58 -11.21
CA HIS A 332 14.87 -14.33 -11.08
C HIS A 332 15.85 -14.46 -9.94
N THR A 333 17.12 -14.13 -10.20
CA THR A 333 18.15 -14.03 -9.18
C THR A 333 18.77 -12.66 -9.24
N ALA A 334 18.71 -11.91 -8.14
CA ALA A 334 19.29 -10.59 -8.05
C ALA A 334 20.19 -10.47 -6.80
N PRO A 335 21.31 -9.74 -6.89
CA PRO A 335 22.12 -9.41 -5.74
C PRO A 335 21.42 -8.34 -4.90
N VAL A 336 21.14 -8.65 -3.64
CA VAL A 336 20.68 -7.68 -2.63
C VAL A 336 21.88 -7.29 -1.80
N ILE A 337 22.31 -6.04 -1.92
CA ILE A 337 23.43 -5.49 -1.14
C ILE A 337 22.86 -5.03 0.19
N VAL A 338 22.98 -5.88 1.20
CA VAL A 338 22.58 -5.55 2.56
C VAL A 338 23.70 -4.78 3.23
N THR A 339 23.41 -3.53 3.60
CA THR A 339 24.28 -2.73 4.47
C THR A 339 23.62 -2.65 5.83
N VAL A 340 24.21 -3.33 6.80
CA VAL A 340 23.82 -3.18 8.20
C VAL A 340 24.53 -1.96 8.74
N LEU A 341 23.76 -0.91 9.01
CA LEU A 341 24.27 0.35 9.54
C LEU A 341 24.41 0.21 11.06
N PRO A 342 25.63 0.31 11.61
CA PRO A 342 25.91 -0.13 12.98
C PRO A 342 25.50 0.89 14.05
N HIS A 343 25.39 2.18 13.72
CA HIS A 343 25.19 3.22 14.72
C HIS A 343 23.79 3.76 14.66
N GLU A 344 22.97 3.41 15.65
CA GLU A 344 21.64 3.99 15.79
C GLU A 344 21.74 5.47 16.19
N MET A 345 20.90 6.28 15.56
CA MET A 345 20.77 7.70 15.80
C MET A 345 19.29 8.06 15.92
N GLN A 346 19.00 8.95 16.86
CA GLN A 346 17.65 9.48 17.07
C GLN A 346 17.67 10.99 17.03
N VAL A 347 16.78 11.59 16.24
CA VAL A 347 16.52 13.03 16.25
C VAL A 347 15.16 13.22 16.91
N ALA A 348 15.13 13.91 18.04
CA ALA A 348 13.91 14.28 18.72
C ALA A 348 13.73 15.80 18.66
N VAL A 349 12.63 16.27 18.07
CA VAL A 349 12.26 17.68 18.00
C VAL A 349 10.98 17.90 18.80
N VAL A 350 11.07 18.70 19.85
CA VAL A 350 9.92 19.37 20.46
C VAL A 350 9.59 20.55 19.56
N VAL A 351 8.47 20.50 18.87
CA VAL A 351 8.08 21.58 17.96
C VAL A 351 7.51 22.78 18.73
N ASP A 352 7.60 23.98 18.16
CA ASP A 352 7.06 25.21 18.71
C ASP A 352 5.68 25.56 18.11
N ASP A 353 5.29 26.84 18.09
CA ASP A 353 3.99 27.25 17.56
C ASP A 353 3.93 27.20 16.02
N TYR A 354 5.06 27.06 15.33
CA TYR A 354 5.18 27.01 13.85
C TYR A 354 5.99 25.77 13.38
N PRO A 355 5.51 24.54 13.68
CA PRO A 355 6.21 23.29 13.38
C PRO A 355 6.49 23.05 11.89
N GLU A 356 5.73 23.67 10.99
CA GLU A 356 5.90 23.62 9.54
C GLU A 356 7.17 24.30 9.04
N GLU A 357 7.79 25.16 9.86
CA GLU A 357 8.98 25.93 9.48
C GLU A 357 10.27 25.16 9.84
N THR A 358 10.15 24.17 10.73
CA THR A 358 11.28 23.38 11.23
C THR A 358 11.58 22.17 10.35
N THR A 359 12.80 22.11 9.84
CA THR A 359 13.34 20.92 9.16
C THR A 359 14.72 20.59 9.73
N TRP A 360 15.22 19.39 9.47
CA TRP A 360 16.61 19.06 9.76
C TRP A 360 17.20 18.17 8.68
N THR A 361 18.52 18.20 8.58
CA THR A 361 19.32 17.36 7.69
C THR A 361 20.53 16.81 8.44
N ILE A 362 21.02 15.66 7.99
CA ILE A 362 22.33 15.13 8.34
C ILE A 362 23.11 15.07 7.05
N THR A 363 24.24 15.75 7.01
CA THR A 363 25.10 15.85 5.83
C THR A 363 26.40 15.13 6.09
N SER A 364 26.85 14.30 5.14
CA SER A 364 28.14 13.61 5.18
C SER A 364 29.29 14.60 4.99
N ASP A 365 30.27 14.62 5.90
CA ASP A 365 31.47 15.46 5.76
C ASP A 365 32.39 14.97 4.62
N LEU A 366 32.23 13.72 4.18
CA LEU A 366 33.06 13.10 3.15
C LEU A 366 32.80 13.72 1.77
N ASP A 367 31.53 13.96 1.45
CA ASP A 367 31.09 14.32 0.10
C ASP A 367 30.00 15.40 0.06
N GLY A 368 29.55 15.88 1.22
CA GLY A 368 28.50 16.90 1.34
C GLY A 368 27.10 16.39 1.00
N SER A 369 26.89 15.07 0.91
CA SER A 369 25.58 14.50 0.62
C SER A 369 24.67 14.49 1.86
N VAL A 370 23.37 14.79 1.68
CA VAL A 370 22.37 14.65 2.74
C VAL A 370 22.02 13.17 2.88
N VAL A 371 22.33 12.57 4.04
CA VAL A 371 22.11 11.14 4.31
C VAL A 371 20.80 10.86 5.05
N ALA A 372 20.23 11.87 5.70
CA ALA A 372 18.90 11.82 6.30
C ALA A 372 18.34 13.23 6.47
N SER A 373 17.02 13.33 6.55
CA SER A 373 16.31 14.59 6.81
C SER A 373 14.96 14.32 7.47
N GLY A 374 14.43 15.31 8.18
CA GLY A 374 13.09 15.25 8.76
C GLY A 374 12.44 16.63 8.85
N GLY A 375 11.15 16.63 9.20
CA GLY A 375 10.27 17.77 8.97
C GLY A 375 9.99 18.02 7.47
N PRO A 376 9.22 19.06 7.11
CA PRO A 376 8.51 19.96 8.01
C PRO A 376 7.39 19.25 8.77
N TYR A 377 7.13 19.63 10.01
CA TYR A 377 6.21 18.91 10.90
C TYR A 377 4.78 19.46 10.83
N ASN A 378 4.25 19.57 9.61
CA ASN A 378 2.93 20.16 9.34
C ASN A 378 1.83 19.62 10.26
N GLY A 379 1.11 20.53 10.93
CA GLY A 379 -0.03 20.18 11.79
C GLY A 379 0.35 19.49 13.10
N ALA A 380 1.64 19.45 13.47
CA ALA A 380 2.04 19.02 14.80
C ALA A 380 1.55 20.02 15.85
N ALA A 381 1.15 19.52 17.03
CA ALA A 381 0.76 20.41 18.11
C ALA A 381 2.02 21.03 18.76
N SER A 382 1.99 22.33 19.05
CA SER A 382 3.05 23.01 19.80
C SER A 382 3.39 22.26 21.09
N GLY A 383 4.68 22.05 21.33
CA GLY A 383 5.23 21.27 22.44
C GLY A 383 5.19 19.75 22.26
N SER A 384 4.69 19.23 21.13
CA SER A 384 4.74 17.78 20.84
C SER A 384 6.13 17.34 20.38
N VAL A 385 6.49 16.09 20.69
CA VAL A 385 7.78 15.50 20.30
C VAL A 385 7.60 14.73 18.99
N ARG A 386 8.49 15.00 18.03
CA ARG A 386 8.69 14.22 16.81
C ARG A 386 10.02 13.50 16.92
N SER A 387 10.01 12.19 16.73
CA SER A 387 11.19 11.35 16.86
C SER A 387 11.40 10.54 15.60
N ASP A 388 12.55 10.71 14.98
CA ASP A 388 13.01 9.90 13.86
C ASP A 388 14.19 9.06 14.34
N THR A 389 14.13 7.76 14.04
CA THR A 389 15.24 6.81 14.31
C THR A 389 15.81 6.35 12.99
N LEU A 390 17.12 6.42 12.84
CA LEU A 390 17.86 5.97 11.67
C LEU A 390 19.19 5.36 12.11
N CYS A 391 19.89 4.71 11.20
CA CYS A 391 21.23 4.23 11.46
C CYS A 391 22.23 4.85 10.49
N LEU A 392 23.44 5.13 10.96
CA LEU A 392 24.51 5.75 10.17
C LEU A 392 25.69 4.79 10.01
N PRO A 393 26.38 4.82 8.84
CA PRO A 393 27.67 4.18 8.70
C PRO A 393 28.77 4.93 9.48
N ASP A 394 29.94 4.30 9.64
CA ASP A 394 31.14 4.94 10.16
C ASP A 394 31.46 6.19 9.33
N GLY A 395 31.62 7.33 10.00
CA GLY A 395 31.85 8.60 9.33
C GLY A 395 31.73 9.80 10.24
N CYS A 396 32.05 10.95 9.67
CA CYS A 396 31.75 12.25 10.26
C CYS A 396 30.66 12.93 9.45
N TYR A 397 29.77 13.60 10.16
CA TYR A 397 28.56 14.21 9.64
C TYR A 397 28.31 15.55 10.31
N GLN A 398 27.50 16.36 9.66
CA GLN A 398 26.95 17.59 10.19
C GLN A 398 25.44 17.43 10.33
N PHE A 399 24.94 17.46 11.57
CA PHE A 399 23.52 17.67 11.81
C PHE A 399 23.22 19.15 11.65
N THR A 400 22.22 19.49 10.86
CA THR A 400 21.75 20.86 10.66
C THR A 400 20.25 20.91 10.86
N ILE A 401 19.80 21.67 11.86
CA ILE A 401 18.39 22.03 11.99
C ILE A 401 18.18 23.40 11.37
N MET A 402 17.05 23.58 10.71
CA MET A 402 16.71 24.77 9.95
C MET A 402 15.32 25.27 10.35
N ASP A 403 15.18 26.58 10.35
CA ASP A 403 13.94 27.30 10.50
C ASP A 403 13.79 28.28 9.32
N SER A 404 12.69 28.17 8.59
CA SER A 404 12.53 28.89 7.31
C SER A 404 12.29 30.40 7.48
N TYR A 405 11.91 30.87 8.67
CA TYR A 405 11.63 32.28 8.96
C TYR A 405 12.76 32.98 9.73
N GLY A 406 13.67 32.22 10.31
CA GLY A 406 14.90 32.71 10.90
C GLY A 406 14.76 33.21 12.33
N ASP A 407 13.71 32.82 13.04
CA ASP A 407 13.49 33.10 14.46
C ASP A 407 13.75 31.88 15.36
N GLY A 408 14.01 30.73 14.75
CA GLY A 408 14.36 29.49 15.43
C GLY A 408 13.18 28.89 16.19
N ILE A 409 13.36 27.68 16.68
CA ILE A 409 12.28 26.95 17.36
C ILE A 409 12.10 27.35 18.84
N CYS A 410 12.91 28.31 19.34
CA CYS A 410 12.84 28.85 20.69
C CYS A 410 13.41 30.27 20.74
N CYS A 411 12.89 31.22 21.51
CA CYS A 411 11.77 31.12 22.45
C CYS A 411 10.76 32.28 22.30
N GLY A 412 10.74 32.91 21.13
CA GLY A 412 9.83 34.02 20.82
C GLY A 412 8.41 33.55 20.52
N PHE A 413 8.28 32.42 19.83
CA PHE A 413 7.02 31.88 19.30
C PHE A 413 6.81 30.40 19.66
N GLY A 414 7.09 30.07 20.93
CA GLY A 414 6.94 28.73 21.48
C GLY A 414 8.22 28.27 22.21
N ASN A 415 8.14 27.14 22.90
CA ASN A 415 9.27 26.55 23.63
C ASN A 415 9.72 25.25 22.95
N GLY A 416 9.95 25.31 21.65
CA GLY A 416 10.51 24.20 20.91
C GLY A 416 11.96 23.94 21.31
N SER A 417 12.44 22.74 21.02
CA SER A 417 13.83 22.34 21.24
C SER A 417 14.11 21.09 20.44
N TYR A 418 15.38 20.79 20.22
CA TYR A 418 15.78 19.51 19.62
C TYR A 418 16.81 18.81 20.49
N THR A 419 16.87 17.50 20.36
CA THR A 419 17.88 16.63 20.96
C THR A 419 18.26 15.58 19.94
N VAL A 420 19.55 15.44 19.71
CA VAL A 420 20.12 14.44 18.80
C VAL A 420 20.97 13.49 19.61
N PHE A 421 20.64 12.21 19.50
CA PHE A 421 21.27 11.09 20.19
C PHE A 421 21.95 10.17 19.19
N THR A 422 23.14 9.67 19.52
CA THR A 422 23.67 8.43 18.92
C THR A 422 24.02 7.43 20.01
N ASP A 423 23.97 6.15 19.66
CA ASP A 423 24.40 5.05 20.54
C ASP A 423 25.84 5.21 21.09
N GLN A 424 26.72 5.90 20.35
CA GLN A 424 28.11 6.13 20.73
C GLN A 424 28.35 7.40 21.57
N LEU A 425 27.65 8.50 21.24
CA LEU A 425 27.91 9.81 21.84
C LEU A 425 26.88 10.17 22.91
N GLY A 426 25.78 9.44 22.99
CA GLY A 426 24.60 9.89 23.73
C GLY A 426 23.99 11.13 23.08
N ASN A 427 23.35 11.99 23.90
CA ASN A 427 22.85 13.27 23.44
C ASN A 427 24.03 14.22 23.17
N PHE A 428 24.35 14.46 21.90
CA PHE A 428 25.52 15.26 21.51
C PHE A 428 25.15 16.64 20.96
N ALA A 429 23.93 16.81 20.44
CA ALA A 429 23.41 18.11 20.01
C ALA A 429 22.07 18.37 20.67
N THR A 430 21.93 19.52 21.31
CA THR A 430 20.68 19.98 21.92
C THR A 430 20.59 21.48 21.75
N GLY A 431 19.43 21.99 21.36
CA GLY A 431 19.29 23.42 21.13
C GLY A 431 17.85 23.81 20.85
N GLY A 432 17.70 25.01 20.28
CA GLY A 432 16.41 25.56 19.90
C GLY A 432 16.43 27.05 19.59
N ASN A 433 17.40 27.80 20.14
CA ASN A 433 17.56 29.22 19.88
C ASN A 433 18.64 29.47 18.82
N PHE A 434 18.22 29.61 17.57
CA PHE A 434 19.04 29.91 16.40
C PHE A 434 18.25 30.82 15.46
N ASP A 435 18.90 31.43 14.47
CA ASP A 435 18.18 32.21 13.45
C ASP A 435 17.61 31.23 12.39
N PHE A 436 18.19 31.19 11.18
CA PHE A 436 17.71 30.30 10.10
C PHE A 436 18.20 28.86 10.21
N GLU A 437 19.34 28.63 10.85
CA GLU A 437 19.90 27.28 10.98
C GLU A 437 20.89 27.19 12.15
N GLU A 438 21.03 25.99 12.70
CA GLU A 438 22.09 25.61 13.63
C GLU A 438 22.69 24.29 13.18
N SER A 439 24.02 24.18 13.26
CA SER A 439 24.74 22.99 12.84
C SER A 439 25.68 22.47 13.91
N THR A 440 25.69 21.16 14.10
CA THR A 440 26.62 20.46 15.00
C THR A 440 27.33 19.31 14.26
N PRO A 441 28.67 19.35 14.12
CA PRO A 441 29.42 18.22 13.57
C PRO A 441 29.55 17.09 14.60
N PHE A 442 29.51 15.85 14.14
CA PHE A 442 29.71 14.65 14.96
C PHE A 442 30.32 13.52 14.14
N CYS A 443 30.96 12.57 14.80
CA CYS A 443 31.48 11.36 14.15
C CYS A 443 31.04 10.12 14.91
N VAL A 444 30.69 9.07 14.19
CA VAL A 444 30.43 7.73 14.72
C VAL A 444 31.37 6.74 14.03
N SER A 445 31.90 5.78 14.78
CA SER A 445 32.83 4.79 14.23
C SER A 445 32.82 3.50 15.02
N THR A 446 32.89 2.36 14.34
CA THR A 446 33.17 1.09 15.00
C THR A 446 34.61 1.10 15.51
N SER A 447 34.84 1.51 16.75
CA SER A 447 36.20 1.43 17.31
C SER A 447 36.66 -0.03 17.35
N VAL A 448 37.65 -0.40 16.54
CA VAL A 448 38.53 -1.50 16.92
C VAL A 448 39.38 -0.94 18.05
N GLY A 449 39.12 -1.37 19.27
CA GLY A 449 40.03 -1.19 20.38
C GLY A 449 41.35 -1.90 20.06
N ILE A 450 42.24 -1.26 19.29
CA ILE A 450 43.64 -1.59 19.33
C ILE A 450 44.13 -1.11 20.69
N GLY A 451 44.32 -2.05 21.62
CA GLY A 451 45.12 -1.78 22.82
C GLY A 451 46.44 -1.15 22.40
N GLU A 452 46.92 -0.18 23.18
CA GLU A 452 48.20 0.49 22.99
C GLU A 452 49.26 -0.45 22.40
N VAL A 453 49.60 -0.26 21.12
CA VAL A 453 50.87 -0.79 20.62
C VAL A 453 51.94 0.22 21.03
N ALA A 454 52.45 0.05 22.25
CA ALA A 454 53.63 0.76 22.70
C ALA A 454 54.78 0.48 21.71
N GLY A 455 55.19 1.48 20.92
CA GLY A 455 56.39 1.37 20.09
C GLY A 455 56.44 2.15 18.77
N LEU A 456 55.36 2.78 18.30
CA LEU A 456 55.38 3.56 17.05
C LEU A 456 55.75 5.02 17.33
N ASP A 457 57.05 5.31 17.32
CA ASP A 457 57.58 6.67 17.42
C ASP A 457 57.72 7.27 16.01
N LEU A 458 56.80 8.16 15.64
CA LEU A 458 56.78 8.84 14.34
C LEU A 458 57.56 10.16 14.43
N ALA A 459 58.80 10.16 13.98
CA ALA A 459 59.61 11.38 13.90
C ALA A 459 59.41 12.09 12.54
N ILE A 460 58.94 13.34 12.60
CA ILE A 460 58.82 14.22 11.44
C ILE A 460 60.18 14.89 11.21
N ILE A 461 60.83 14.59 10.08
CA ILE A 461 62.09 15.25 9.69
C ILE A 461 61.81 16.24 8.56
N PRO A 462 62.01 17.56 8.79
CA PRO A 462 61.88 18.56 7.74
C PRO A 462 63.08 18.52 6.77
N LEU A 463 62.80 18.59 5.46
CA LEU A 463 63.82 18.74 4.41
C LEU A 463 63.85 20.19 3.89
N THR A 464 64.95 20.59 3.25
CA THR A 464 65.28 22.00 2.95
C THR A 464 64.41 22.69 1.90
N ASP A 465 63.41 22.00 1.36
CA ASP A 465 62.64 22.48 0.21
C ASP A 465 61.13 22.54 0.54
N GLY A 466 60.77 22.54 1.83
CA GLY A 466 59.38 22.59 2.29
C GLY A 466 58.63 21.26 2.23
N LEU A 467 59.34 20.16 1.98
CA LEU A 467 58.80 18.80 2.01
C LEU A 467 59.14 18.11 3.34
N TYR A 468 58.21 17.28 3.84
CA TYR A 468 58.39 16.44 5.02
C TYR A 468 58.54 14.98 4.60
N SER A 469 59.45 14.26 5.26
CA SER A 469 59.59 12.81 5.10
C SER A 469 59.02 12.10 6.32
N LEU A 470 58.07 11.19 6.09
CA LEU A 470 57.57 10.25 7.10
C LEU A 470 58.36 8.95 6.97
N ARG A 471 59.18 8.64 7.97
CA ARG A 471 59.80 7.31 8.12
C ARG A 471 59.19 6.64 9.34
N GLY A 472 58.42 5.58 9.10
CA GLY A 472 58.13 4.57 10.10
C GLY A 472 59.19 3.48 10.05
N THR A 473 59.72 3.10 11.20
CA THR A 473 60.40 1.80 11.37
C THR A 473 59.43 0.90 12.11
N ILE A 474 59.24 -0.32 11.60
CA ILE A 474 58.50 -1.38 12.30
C ILE A 474 59.35 -1.91 13.44
#